data_AF-A0A7S3DS77-F1
#
_entry.id   AF-A0A7S3DS77-F1
#
_cell.length_a   1.000
_cell.length_b   1.000
_cell.length_c   1.000
_cell.angle_alpha   90.00
_cell.angle_beta   90.00
_cell.angle_gamma   90.00
#
_symmetry.space_group_name_H-M   'P 1'
#
loop_
_entity.id
_entity.type
_entity.pdbx_description
1 polymer ?
#
loop_
_entity_poly.entity_id
_entity_poly.type
_entity_poly.pdbx_seq_one_letter_code
_entity_poly.pdbx_strand_id
1 'polypeptide(L)'
;QFVYGNKVSTAKWLCLPIVIGGVILASVKELDFAWSALISACIANMFAAVKGNENKKLMQTDGLKERIGSIGNQFALTSILGFLFSLPLIAVQEGARFGEFMEIFKSTPALWVNLVASGLFFYGYNELATMTLKKTGAVTQSVANTAKRVIVIVGVALVLGESLSPIKLIGCSIGIGGVLLYSVIDNIVGKK
;
A
#
# COMPACT_ATOMS: atom_id res chain seq x y z
N GLN A 1 13.24 1.58 13.34
CA GLN A 1 13.97 1.85 14.59
C GLN A 1 14.48 0.59 15.25
N PHE A 2 13.63 -0.40 15.55
CA PHE A 2 14.05 -1.62 16.27
C PHE A 2 14.77 -2.67 15.40
N VAL A 3 14.41 -2.80 14.12
CA VAL A 3 14.95 -3.86 13.23
C VAL A 3 16.00 -3.35 12.22
N TYR A 4 15.92 -2.06 11.82
CA TYR A 4 16.74 -1.50 10.72
C TYR A 4 17.64 -0.32 11.13
N GLY A 5 17.84 -0.04 12.42
CA GLY A 5 18.81 0.94 12.91
C GLY A 5 18.60 2.44 12.59
N ASN A 6 17.60 2.80 11.77
CA ASN A 6 17.36 4.20 11.40
C ASN A 6 16.84 5.03 12.59
N LYS A 7 17.55 6.14 12.91
CA LYS A 7 17.11 7.15 13.89
C LYS A 7 16.04 8.04 13.27
N VAL A 8 14.92 8.21 13.98
CA VAL A 8 13.81 9.10 13.58
C VAL A 8 13.95 10.40 14.36
N SER A 9 13.84 11.54 13.68
CA SER A 9 13.92 12.86 14.31
C SER A 9 12.74 13.09 15.26
N THR A 10 12.94 13.93 16.28
CA THR A 10 11.85 14.37 17.16
C THR A 10 10.74 15.07 16.38
N ALA A 11 11.09 15.79 15.31
CA ALA A 11 10.13 16.46 14.45
C ALA A 11 9.19 15.49 13.71
N LYS A 12 9.70 14.33 13.27
CA LYS A 12 8.90 13.24 12.71
C LYS A 12 7.95 12.62 13.74
N TRP A 13 8.39 12.46 14.99
CA TRP A 13 7.52 11.97 16.07
C TRP A 13 6.32 12.89 16.31
N LEU A 14 6.52 14.20 16.27
CA LEU A 14 5.46 15.20 16.44
C LEU A 14 4.41 15.18 15.30
N CYS A 15 4.75 14.63 14.14
CA CYS A 15 3.79 14.49 13.04
C CYS A 15 2.84 13.30 13.23
N LEU A 16 3.21 12.29 14.03
CA LEU A 16 2.40 11.07 14.20
C LEU A 16 1.03 11.33 14.84
N PRO A 17 0.89 12.16 15.91
CA PRO A 17 -0.41 12.51 16.46
C PRO A 17 -1.35 13.15 15.44
N ILE A 18 -0.82 13.96 14.50
CA ILE A 18 -1.61 14.59 13.43
C ILE A 18 -2.17 13.52 12.49
N VAL A 19 -1.32 12.57 12.08
CA VAL A 19 -1.74 11.45 11.21
C VAL A 19 -2.82 10.60 11.90
N ILE A 20 -2.58 10.22 13.16
CA ILE A 20 -3.50 9.40 13.95
C ILE A 20 -4.83 10.14 14.16
N GLY A 21 -4.78 11.42 14.52
CA GLY A 21 -5.97 12.25 14.70
C GLY A 21 -6.81 12.38 13.42
N GLY A 22 -6.16 12.53 12.26
CA GLY A 22 -6.86 12.52 10.97
C GLY A 22 -7.59 11.21 10.68
N VAL A 23 -6.94 10.06 10.94
CA VAL A 23 -7.55 8.73 10.75
C VAL A 23 -8.72 8.50 11.72
N ILE A 24 -8.59 8.94 12.98
CA ILE A 24 -9.68 8.87 13.96
C ILE A 24 -10.87 9.69 13.45
N LEU A 25 -10.65 10.96 13.09
CA LEU A 25 -11.70 11.85 12.59
C LEU A 25 -12.39 11.32 11.33
N ALA A 26 -11.64 10.70 10.42
CA ALA A 26 -12.22 10.07 9.23
C ALA A 26 -13.10 8.86 9.56
N SER A 27 -12.80 8.16 10.66
CA SER A 27 -13.47 6.92 11.08
C SER A 27 -14.70 7.14 11.98
N VAL A 28 -14.78 8.24 12.75
CA VAL A 28 -15.86 8.46 13.75
C VAL A 28 -17.27 8.47 13.13
N LYS A 29 -17.39 8.78 11.85
CA LYS A 29 -18.69 8.97 11.16
C LYS A 29 -18.95 7.94 10.06
N GLU A 30 -18.18 6.84 10.02
CA GLU A 30 -18.57 5.69 9.20
C GLU A 30 -19.71 4.93 9.87
N LEU A 31 -20.82 4.77 9.15
CA LEU A 31 -22.02 4.07 9.63
C LEU A 31 -21.74 2.58 9.89
N ASP A 32 -20.85 1.96 9.11
CA ASP A 32 -20.42 0.57 9.23
C ASP A 32 -18.92 0.48 9.58
N PHE A 33 -18.52 1.10 10.69
CA PHE A 33 -17.13 1.01 11.10
C PHE A 33 -16.73 -0.42 11.51
N ALA A 34 -16.05 -1.13 10.62
CA ALA A 34 -15.55 -2.47 10.88
C ALA A 34 -14.14 -2.44 11.51
N TRP A 35 -14.05 -2.71 12.80
CA TRP A 35 -12.76 -2.84 13.51
C TRP A 35 -11.82 -3.87 12.87
N SER A 36 -12.38 -4.97 12.35
CA SER A 36 -11.62 -5.99 11.62
C SER A 36 -10.97 -5.42 10.35
N ALA A 37 -11.67 -4.55 9.62
CA ALA A 37 -11.14 -3.90 8.42
C ALA A 37 -10.02 -2.92 8.78
N LEU A 38 -10.19 -2.11 9.85
CA LEU A 38 -9.14 -1.20 10.32
C LEU A 38 -7.88 -1.98 10.75
N ILE A 39 -8.03 -3.00 11.58
CA ILE A 39 -6.89 -3.81 12.07
C ILE A 39 -6.20 -4.50 10.90
N SER A 40 -6.95 -5.09 9.98
CA SER A 40 -6.40 -5.75 8.79
C SER A 40 -5.64 -4.75 7.90
N ALA A 41 -6.17 -3.53 7.73
CA ALA A 41 -5.49 -2.47 7.00
C ALA A 41 -4.17 -2.04 7.68
N CYS A 42 -4.15 -1.94 9.02
CA CYS A 42 -2.93 -1.64 9.78
C CYS A 42 -1.88 -2.74 9.62
N ILE A 43 -2.28 -4.01 9.72
CA ILE A 43 -1.41 -5.17 9.51
C ILE A 43 -0.87 -5.18 8.07
N ALA A 44 -1.72 -4.95 7.08
CA ALA A 44 -1.31 -4.88 5.68
C ALA A 44 -0.29 -3.76 5.43
N ASN A 45 -0.48 -2.58 6.04
CA ASN A 45 0.48 -1.47 5.97
C ASN A 45 1.82 -1.82 6.64
N MET A 46 1.81 -2.56 7.75
CA MET A 46 3.02 -3.05 8.41
C MET A 46 3.80 -4.01 7.51
N PHE A 47 3.13 -5.01 6.91
CA PHE A 47 3.77 -5.92 5.96
C PHE A 47 4.27 -5.21 4.69
N ALA A 48 3.53 -4.22 4.18
CA ALA A 48 3.97 -3.40 3.06
C ALA A 48 5.24 -2.60 3.40
N ALA A 49 5.36 -2.07 4.61
CA ALA A 49 6.56 -1.39 5.08
C ALA A 49 7.76 -2.35 5.22
N VAL A 50 7.54 -3.55 5.77
CA VAL A 50 8.58 -4.61 5.85
C VAL A 50 9.03 -5.03 4.46
N LYS A 51 8.09 -5.34 3.55
CA LYS A 51 8.37 -5.66 2.15
C LYS A 51 9.21 -4.57 1.48
N GLY A 52 8.86 -3.30 1.69
CA GLY A 52 9.60 -2.16 1.14
C GLY A 52 11.06 -2.11 1.61
N ASN A 53 11.29 -2.31 2.91
CA ASN A 53 12.64 -2.31 3.48
C ASN A 53 13.46 -3.54 3.05
N GLU A 54 12.88 -4.73 3.06
CA GLU A 54 13.56 -5.94 2.58
C GLU A 54 13.88 -5.85 1.09
N ASN A 55 12.96 -5.32 0.27
CA ASN A 55 13.23 -5.09 -1.15
C ASN A 55 14.42 -4.15 -1.34
N LYS A 56 14.51 -3.08 -0.55
CA LYS A 56 15.65 -2.16 -0.58
C LYS A 56 16.95 -2.87 -0.15
N LYS A 57 16.89 -3.70 0.89
CA LYS A 57 18.03 -4.48 1.38
C LYS A 57 18.55 -5.45 0.32
N LEU A 58 17.66 -6.21 -0.33
CA LEU A 58 17.99 -7.13 -1.42
C LEU A 58 18.71 -6.43 -2.58
N MET A 59 18.31 -5.19 -2.89
CA MET A 59 18.97 -4.37 -3.91
C MET A 59 20.36 -3.85 -3.53
N GLN A 60 20.71 -3.90 -2.24
CA GLN A 60 21.96 -3.38 -1.69
C GLN A 60 22.94 -4.50 -1.31
N THR A 61 22.49 -5.76 -1.27
CA THR A 61 23.36 -6.92 -0.98
C THR A 61 24.25 -7.25 -2.19
N ASP A 62 25.56 -7.27 -1.96
CA ASP A 62 26.57 -7.62 -2.96
C ASP A 62 26.38 -9.06 -3.49
N GLY A 63 26.57 -9.26 -4.79
CA GLY A 63 26.35 -10.52 -5.51
C GLY A 63 24.87 -10.92 -5.71
N LEU A 64 23.97 -10.55 -4.78
CA LEU A 64 22.54 -10.83 -4.92
C LEU A 64 21.89 -9.94 -5.99
N LYS A 65 22.25 -8.66 -5.99
CA LYS A 65 21.80 -7.67 -6.98
C LYS A 65 22.15 -8.09 -8.40
N GLU A 66 23.34 -8.63 -8.61
CA GLU A 66 23.82 -9.11 -9.92
C GLU A 66 23.09 -10.38 -10.36
N ARG A 67 22.85 -11.33 -9.44
CA ARG A 67 22.08 -12.55 -9.71
C ARG A 67 20.62 -12.29 -10.08
N ILE A 68 19.98 -11.32 -9.43
CA ILE A 68 18.60 -10.92 -9.73
C ILE A 68 18.55 -10.13 -11.06
N GLY A 69 19.62 -9.39 -11.37
CA GLY A 69 19.83 -8.69 -12.65
C GLY A 69 19.06 -7.38 -12.77
N SER A 70 17.74 -7.39 -12.54
CA SER A 70 16.89 -6.20 -12.68
C SER A 70 15.86 -6.05 -11.54
N ILE A 71 15.34 -4.84 -11.37
CA ILE A 71 14.28 -4.57 -10.39
C ILE A 71 12.97 -5.24 -10.79
N GLY A 72 12.68 -5.28 -12.10
CA GLY A 72 11.53 -6.01 -12.64
C GLY A 72 11.62 -7.49 -12.27
N ASN A 73 12.80 -8.09 -12.41
CA ASN A 73 13.04 -9.48 -12.00
C ASN A 73 12.87 -9.66 -10.48
N GLN A 74 13.34 -8.72 -9.66
CA GLN A 74 13.10 -8.77 -8.22
C GLN A 74 11.61 -8.76 -7.90
N PHE A 75 10.87 -7.85 -8.52
CA PHE A 75 9.43 -7.73 -8.31
C PHE A 75 8.69 -8.98 -8.82
N ALA A 76 9.07 -9.52 -9.98
CA ALA A 76 8.53 -10.75 -10.54
C ALA A 76 8.79 -11.95 -9.61
N LEU A 77 10.03 -12.15 -9.18
CA LEU A 77 10.41 -13.26 -8.28
C LEU A 77 9.67 -13.17 -6.95
N THR A 78 9.60 -11.99 -6.33
CA THR A 78 8.86 -11.80 -5.07
C THR A 78 7.36 -12.00 -5.25
N SER A 79 6.80 -11.65 -6.41
CA SER A 79 5.39 -11.88 -6.73
C SER A 79 5.08 -13.36 -6.97
N ILE A 80 5.95 -14.09 -7.67
CA ILE A 80 5.82 -15.54 -7.88
C ILE A 80 5.90 -16.27 -6.54
N LEU A 81 6.89 -15.96 -5.71
CA LEU A 81 7.00 -16.56 -4.37
C LEU A 81 5.79 -16.22 -3.50
N GLY A 82 5.32 -14.96 -3.53
CA GLY A 82 4.11 -14.56 -2.82
C GLY A 82 2.87 -15.34 -3.27
N PHE A 83 2.72 -15.57 -4.58
CA PHE A 83 1.66 -16.41 -5.13
C PHE A 83 1.76 -17.85 -4.62
N LEU A 84 2.94 -18.48 -4.70
CA LEU A 84 3.14 -19.85 -4.21
C LEU A 84 2.86 -19.99 -2.70
N PHE A 85 3.29 -19.01 -1.89
CA PHE A 85 2.98 -19.00 -0.46
C PHE A 85 1.51 -18.75 -0.15
N SER A 86 0.76 -18.11 -1.05
CA SER A 86 -0.68 -17.89 -0.89
C SER A 86 -1.53 -19.12 -1.21
N LEU A 87 -1.02 -20.06 -2.04
CA LEU A 87 -1.78 -21.24 -2.47
C LEU A 87 -2.28 -22.11 -1.30
N PRO A 88 -1.46 -22.46 -0.28
CA PRO A 88 -1.93 -23.23 0.86
C PRO A 88 -3.01 -22.50 1.66
N LEU A 89 -2.89 -21.17 1.81
CA LEU A 89 -3.87 -20.38 2.54
C LEU A 89 -5.22 -20.34 1.81
N ILE A 90 -5.20 -20.16 0.49
CA ILE A 90 -6.41 -20.19 -0.34
C ILE A 90 -7.06 -21.58 -0.28
N ALA A 91 -6.27 -22.65 -0.35
CA ALA A 91 -6.79 -24.01 -0.28
C ALA A 91 -7.49 -24.29 1.07
N VAL A 92 -6.95 -23.79 2.18
CA VAL A 92 -7.53 -23.98 3.53
C VAL A 92 -8.77 -23.11 3.75
N GLN A 93 -8.76 -21.85 3.30
CA GLN A 93 -9.85 -20.90 3.59
C GLN A 93 -11.01 -20.98 2.60
N GLU A 94 -10.71 -21.09 1.30
CA GLU A 94 -11.71 -20.95 0.22
C GLU A 94 -11.82 -22.22 -0.64
N GLY A 95 -11.00 -23.25 -0.38
CA GLY A 95 -10.96 -24.47 -1.19
C GLY A 95 -12.30 -25.20 -1.32
N ALA A 96 -13.12 -25.16 -0.27
CA ALA A 96 -14.47 -25.76 -0.28
C ALA A 96 -15.42 -25.09 -1.30
N ARG A 97 -15.20 -23.81 -1.60
CA ARG A 97 -16.03 -22.99 -2.51
C ARG A 97 -15.46 -22.90 -3.92
N PHE A 98 -14.39 -23.63 -4.21
CA PHE A 98 -13.74 -23.60 -5.52
C PHE A 98 -14.67 -24.11 -6.63
N GLY A 99 -15.52 -25.09 -6.35
CA GLY A 99 -16.53 -25.59 -7.29
C GLY A 99 -17.51 -24.49 -7.71
N GLU A 100 -18.09 -23.78 -6.72
CA GLU A 100 -19.00 -22.64 -6.95
C GLU A 100 -18.31 -21.54 -7.76
N PHE A 101 -17.06 -21.21 -7.43
CA PHE A 101 -16.27 -20.23 -8.18
C PHE A 101 -16.12 -20.63 -9.65
N MET A 102 -15.82 -21.90 -9.93
CA MET A 102 -15.64 -22.39 -11.30
C MET A 102 -16.93 -22.34 -12.12
N GLU A 103 -18.10 -22.51 -11.50
CA GLU A 103 -19.39 -22.35 -12.16
C GLU A 103 -19.68 -20.88 -12.51
N ILE A 104 -19.41 -19.96 -11.59
CA ILE A 104 -19.56 -18.51 -11.83
C ILE A 104 -18.55 -18.04 -12.89
N PHE A 105 -17.32 -18.55 -12.84
CA PHE A 105 -16.26 -18.21 -13.79
C PHE A 105 -16.64 -18.58 -15.23
N LYS A 106 -17.29 -19.73 -15.43
CA LYS A 106 -17.76 -20.17 -16.75
C LYS A 106 -18.99 -19.41 -17.23
N SER A 107 -19.92 -19.09 -16.32
CA SER A 107 -21.21 -18.50 -16.66
C SER A 107 -21.17 -16.97 -16.83
N THR A 108 -20.17 -16.29 -16.27
CA THR A 108 -20.07 -14.83 -16.28
C THR A 108 -18.85 -14.34 -17.08
N PRO A 109 -19.00 -14.00 -18.37
CA PRO A 109 -17.87 -13.52 -19.19
C PRO A 109 -17.19 -12.27 -18.65
N ALA A 110 -17.92 -11.38 -17.98
CA ALA A 110 -17.33 -10.19 -17.37
C ALA A 110 -16.33 -10.53 -16.26
N LEU A 111 -16.49 -11.68 -15.58
CA LEU A 111 -15.64 -12.07 -14.47
C LEU A 111 -14.21 -12.38 -14.93
N TRP A 112 -14.03 -13.12 -16.03
CA TRP A 112 -12.69 -13.43 -16.52
C TRP A 112 -11.97 -12.17 -17.00
N VAL A 113 -12.69 -11.28 -17.72
CA VAL A 113 -12.11 -10.01 -18.20
C VAL A 113 -11.66 -9.16 -17.02
N ASN A 114 -12.53 -8.99 -16.03
CA ASN A 114 -12.23 -8.19 -14.84
C ASN A 114 -11.11 -8.81 -14.01
N LEU A 115 -11.06 -10.14 -13.88
CA LEU A 115 -10.00 -10.84 -13.15
C LEU A 115 -8.63 -10.64 -13.81
N VAL A 116 -8.55 -10.87 -15.13
CA VAL A 116 -7.31 -10.69 -15.90
C VAL A 116 -6.89 -9.23 -15.92
N ALA A 117 -7.82 -8.30 -16.19
CA ALA A 117 -7.53 -6.88 -16.20
C ALA A 117 -7.04 -6.41 -14.82
N SER A 118 -7.73 -6.77 -13.74
CA SER A 118 -7.32 -6.41 -12.38
C SER A 118 -5.94 -6.96 -12.04
N GLY A 119 -5.65 -8.21 -12.41
CA GLY A 119 -4.34 -8.82 -12.21
C GLY A 119 -3.23 -8.09 -12.97
N LEU A 120 -3.45 -7.78 -14.26
CA LEU A 120 -2.50 -7.06 -15.10
C LEU A 120 -2.24 -5.63 -14.59
N PHE A 121 -3.29 -4.87 -14.28
CA PHE A 121 -3.15 -3.53 -13.73
C PHE A 121 -2.48 -3.55 -12.35
N PHE A 122 -2.81 -4.53 -11.50
CA PHE A 122 -2.17 -4.68 -10.20
C PHE A 122 -0.68 -4.97 -10.33
N TYR A 123 -0.29 -5.94 -11.17
CA TYR A 123 1.11 -6.27 -11.40
C TYR A 123 1.86 -5.07 -12.00
N GLY A 124 1.36 -4.50 -13.09
CA GLY A 124 2.00 -3.39 -13.78
C GLY A 124 2.18 -2.15 -12.90
N TYR A 125 1.16 -1.78 -12.12
CA TYR A 125 1.27 -0.68 -11.15
C TYR A 125 2.39 -0.95 -10.12
N ASN A 126 2.42 -2.14 -9.51
CA ASN A 126 3.37 -2.44 -8.45
C ASN A 126 4.80 -2.57 -8.99
N GLU A 127 4.97 -3.10 -10.20
CA GLU A 127 6.27 -3.17 -10.86
C GLU A 127 6.82 -1.77 -11.14
N LEU A 128 6.00 -0.90 -11.75
CA LEU A 128 6.35 0.50 -12.02
C LEU A 128 6.63 1.29 -10.74
N ALA A 129 5.85 1.06 -9.68
CA ALA A 129 6.07 1.68 -8.38
C ALA A 129 7.45 1.27 -7.80
N THR A 130 7.82 0.00 -7.94
CA THR A 130 9.12 -0.52 -7.48
C THR A 130 10.29 0.07 -8.30
N MET A 131 10.12 0.20 -9.63
CA MET A 131 11.12 0.85 -10.48
C MET A 131 11.30 2.35 -10.14
N THR A 132 10.19 3.05 -9.88
CA THR A 132 10.17 4.47 -9.51
C THR A 132 10.88 4.71 -8.17
N LEU A 133 10.71 3.80 -7.21
CA LEU A 133 11.34 3.86 -5.90
C LEU A 133 12.88 3.89 -5.96
N LYS A 134 13.49 3.26 -6.98
CA LYS A 134 14.95 3.31 -7.17
C LYS A 134 15.41 4.61 -7.83
N LYS A 135 14.60 5.16 -8.74
CA LYS A 135 14.96 6.37 -9.52
C LYS A 135 14.70 7.67 -8.77
N THR A 136 13.93 7.63 -7.68
CA THR A 136 13.52 8.81 -6.92
C THR A 136 14.01 8.78 -5.47
N GLY A 137 14.09 9.95 -4.84
CA GLY A 137 14.41 10.05 -3.41
C GLY A 137 13.24 9.59 -2.53
N ALA A 138 13.54 9.20 -1.29
CA ALA A 138 12.52 8.73 -0.33
C ALA A 138 11.39 9.76 -0.10
N VAL A 139 11.71 11.05 -0.15
CA VAL A 139 10.73 12.14 0.02
C VAL A 139 9.80 12.24 -1.19
N THR A 140 10.34 12.24 -2.40
CA THR A 140 9.55 12.24 -3.65
C THR A 140 8.61 11.04 -3.70
N GLN A 141 9.09 9.86 -3.33
CA GLN A 141 8.27 8.65 -3.29
C GLN A 141 7.13 8.74 -2.28
N SER A 142 7.40 9.32 -1.10
CA SER A 142 6.37 9.48 -0.08
C SER A 142 5.28 10.48 -0.49
N VAL A 143 5.68 11.58 -1.14
CA VAL A 143 4.74 12.54 -1.75
C VAL A 143 3.91 11.88 -2.85
N ALA A 144 4.55 11.14 -3.76
CA ALA A 144 3.86 10.41 -4.83
C ALA A 144 2.87 9.37 -4.29
N ASN A 145 3.26 8.60 -3.26
CA ASN A 145 2.37 7.66 -2.58
C ASN A 145 1.16 8.35 -1.94
N THR A 146 1.37 9.54 -1.40
CA THR A 146 0.28 10.30 -0.77
C THR A 146 -0.67 10.88 -1.82
N ALA A 147 -0.14 11.43 -2.92
CA ALA A 147 -0.94 11.86 -4.07
C ALA A 147 -1.75 10.71 -4.67
N LYS A 148 -1.13 9.53 -4.83
CA LYS A 148 -1.83 8.31 -5.28
C LYS A 148 -3.04 8.00 -4.41
N ARG A 149 -2.91 8.09 -3.07
CA ARG A 149 -4.02 7.83 -2.14
C ARG A 149 -5.16 8.83 -2.32
N VAL A 150 -4.86 10.12 -2.48
CA VAL A 150 -5.88 11.15 -2.75
C VAL A 150 -6.63 10.84 -4.04
N ILE A 151 -5.90 10.53 -5.12
CA ILE A 151 -6.49 10.23 -6.44
C ILE A 151 -7.41 9.00 -6.35
N VAL A 152 -6.99 7.95 -5.65
CA VAL A 152 -7.80 6.74 -5.48
C VAL A 152 -9.06 7.03 -4.65
N ILE A 153 -8.97 7.78 -3.55
CA ILE A 153 -10.14 8.13 -2.72
C ILE A 153 -11.18 8.91 -3.53
N VAL A 154 -10.74 9.95 -4.24
CA VAL A 154 -11.63 10.78 -5.07
C VAL A 154 -12.19 9.99 -6.24
N GLY A 155 -11.34 9.21 -6.93
CA GLY A 155 -11.76 8.38 -8.06
C GLY A 155 -12.79 7.33 -7.67
N VAL A 156 -12.59 6.63 -6.55
CA VAL A 156 -13.54 5.65 -6.02
C VAL A 156 -14.86 6.32 -5.63
N ALA A 157 -14.82 7.47 -4.95
CA ALA A 157 -16.04 8.21 -4.60
C ALA A 157 -16.85 8.64 -5.83
N LEU A 158 -16.17 9.11 -6.90
CA LEU A 158 -16.83 9.49 -8.15
C LEU A 158 -17.43 8.28 -8.89
N VAL A 159 -16.70 7.17 -8.95
CA VAL A 159 -17.15 5.95 -9.66
C VAL A 159 -18.26 5.23 -8.91
N LEU A 160 -18.17 5.13 -7.59
CA LEU A 160 -19.19 4.47 -6.75
C LEU A 160 -20.39 5.39 -6.44
N GLY A 161 -20.32 6.67 -6.78
CA GLY A 161 -21.36 7.66 -6.46
C GLY A 161 -21.52 7.90 -4.96
N GLU A 162 -20.49 7.58 -4.16
CA GLU A 162 -20.53 7.74 -2.71
C GLU A 162 -20.27 9.20 -2.31
N SER A 163 -21.17 9.77 -1.53
CA SER A 163 -20.95 11.10 -0.94
C SER A 163 -19.97 11.01 0.22
N LEU A 164 -18.78 11.58 0.05
CA LEU A 164 -17.82 11.75 1.14
C LEU A 164 -18.33 12.83 2.10
N SER A 165 -18.67 12.44 3.33
CA SER A 165 -19.11 13.40 4.34
C SER A 165 -18.02 14.44 4.64
N PRO A 166 -18.38 15.70 4.96
CA PRO A 166 -17.39 16.76 5.19
C PRO A 166 -16.37 16.41 6.28
N ILE A 167 -16.81 15.71 7.33
CA ILE A 167 -15.93 15.25 8.40
C ILE A 167 -14.95 14.15 7.94
N LYS A 168 -15.38 13.24 7.06
CA LYS A 168 -14.50 12.23 6.44
C LYS A 168 -13.45 12.90 5.57
N LEU A 169 -13.85 13.89 4.77
CA LEU A 169 -12.93 14.69 3.96
C LEU A 169 -11.89 15.42 4.83
N ILE A 170 -12.32 16.10 5.90
CA ILE A 170 -11.41 16.79 6.82
C ILE A 170 -10.44 15.80 7.48
N GLY A 171 -10.93 14.66 7.99
CA GLY A 171 -10.09 13.63 8.59
C GLY A 171 -9.06 13.06 7.60
N CYS A 172 -9.49 12.74 6.38
CA CYS A 172 -8.61 12.30 5.30
C CYS A 172 -7.57 13.38 4.95
N SER A 173 -7.96 14.65 4.81
CA SER A 173 -7.06 15.76 4.52
C SER A 173 -6.01 15.95 5.62
N ILE A 174 -6.40 15.87 6.90
CA ILE A 174 -5.48 15.96 8.03
C ILE A 174 -4.51 14.77 8.02
N GLY A 175 -5.01 13.56 7.81
CA GLY A 175 -4.17 12.34 7.76
C GLY A 175 -3.14 12.39 6.62
N ILE A 176 -3.59 12.76 5.42
CA ILE A 176 -2.76 12.92 4.21
C ILE A 176 -1.74 14.05 4.40
N GLY A 177 -2.18 15.20 4.91
CA GLY A 177 -1.31 16.33 5.22
C GLY A 177 -0.24 15.99 6.28
N GLY A 178 -0.62 15.24 7.31
CA GLY A 178 0.31 14.74 8.33
C GLY A 178 1.37 13.79 7.76
N VAL A 179 0.99 12.91 6.82
CA VAL A 179 1.94 12.01 6.14
C VAL A 179 2.89 12.79 5.23
N LEU A 180 2.39 13.79 4.50
CA LEU A 180 3.24 14.69 3.71
C LEU A 180 4.22 15.44 4.61
N LEU A 181 3.74 16.04 5.69
CA LEU A 181 4.56 16.74 6.67
C LEU A 181 5.64 15.82 7.23
N TYR A 182 5.28 14.62 7.70
CA TYR A 182 6.22 13.59 8.18
C TYR A 182 7.32 13.29 7.15
N SER A 183 6.98 13.34 5.87
CA SER A 183 7.90 13.02 4.78
C SER A 183 8.91 14.12 4.48
N VAL A 184 8.53 15.38 4.69
CA VAL A 184 9.36 16.55 4.36
C VAL A 184 9.97 17.24 5.59
N ILE A 185 9.48 16.95 6.80
CA ILE A 185 9.82 17.71 8.02
C ILE A 185 11.32 17.75 8.30
N ASP A 186 12.05 16.67 8.02
CA ASP A 186 13.51 16.63 8.22
C ASP A 186 14.25 17.55 7.25
N ASN A 187 13.73 17.76 6.03
CA ASN A 187 14.32 18.71 5.09
C ASN A 187 14.01 20.16 5.47
N ILE A 188 12.89 20.38 6.18
CA ILE A 188 12.46 21.70 6.65
C ILE A 188 13.24 22.09 7.92
N VAL A 189 13.34 21.18 8.88
CA VAL A 189 13.99 21.41 10.18
C VAL A 189 15.51 21.23 10.10
N GLY A 190 16.00 20.36 9.20
CA GLY A 190 17.42 20.12 8.96
C GLY A 190 18.12 21.18 8.09
N LYS A 191 17.40 22.20 7.61
CA LYS A 191 18.02 23.45 7.13
C LYS A 191 18.36 24.35 8.32
N LYS A 192 19.39 23.96 9.08
CA LYS A 192 20.24 24.84 9.88
C LYS A 192 21.64 24.30 9.89
#